data_AF-A0A9N9MQR9-F1
#
_entry.id   AF-A0A9N9MQR9-F1
#
_cell.length_a   1.000
_cell.length_b   1.000
_cell.length_c   1.000
_cell.angle_alpha   90.00
_cell.angle_beta   90.00
_cell.angle_gamma   90.00
#
_symmetry.space_group_name_H-M   'P 1'
#
loop_
_entity.id
_entity.type
_entity.pdbx_description
1 polymer ?
#
loop_
_entity_poly.entity_id
_entity_poly.type
_entity_poly.pdbx_seq_one_letter_code
_entity_poly.pdbx_strand_id
1 'polypeptide(L)'
;MAAVSDIFSVGSIVWCRTCYNAEVEGEVLAFEPQNKILILKCSSTNGDPKLNDVQFMNLSLVSELQVKKEGNVYYELPQNINLQRLNTRVRNQVEEKRRMLQAISANVSSEGQTLFITLSKMLNVNVRWRNSDIIVWNQEVIISPPYQLENVRGNANSNGYKYILRVVEKHLQDLSLNPQTTTVVQPNNRSSQ
;
A
#
# COMPACT_ATOMS: atom_id res chain seq x y z
N MET A 1 39.61 -22.79 -6.80
CA MET A 1 38.77 -21.90 -7.62
C MET A 1 38.10 -20.93 -6.65
N ALA A 2 38.52 -19.67 -6.61
CA ALA A 2 37.84 -18.67 -5.79
C ALA A 2 36.42 -18.50 -6.33
N ALA A 3 35.42 -18.58 -5.45
CA ALA A 3 34.05 -18.33 -5.85
C ALA A 3 33.96 -16.89 -6.38
N VAL A 4 33.14 -16.67 -7.41
CA VAL A 4 32.92 -15.35 -8.06
C VAL A 4 32.22 -14.35 -7.10
N SER A 5 32.06 -14.70 -5.83
CA SER A 5 31.50 -13.91 -4.74
C SER A 5 32.42 -12.79 -4.23
N ASP A 6 33.70 -12.78 -4.60
CA ASP A 6 34.72 -11.96 -3.91
C ASP A 6 35.21 -10.76 -4.74
N ILE A 7 34.44 -10.30 -5.75
CA ILE A 7 34.88 -9.19 -6.62
C ILE A 7 34.76 -7.82 -5.91
N PHE A 8 33.72 -7.63 -5.09
CA PHE A 8 33.54 -6.41 -4.30
C PHE A 8 33.11 -6.74 -2.88
N SER A 9 33.93 -6.35 -1.90
CA SER A 9 33.57 -6.44 -0.49
C SER A 9 32.55 -5.34 -0.16
N VAL A 10 31.44 -5.69 0.50
CA VAL A 10 30.49 -4.69 1.03
C VAL A 10 31.24 -3.72 1.96
N GLY A 11 30.95 -2.42 1.86
CA GLY A 11 31.64 -1.35 2.57
C GLY A 11 32.92 -0.85 1.90
N SER A 12 33.34 -1.45 0.77
CA SER A 12 34.46 -0.93 -0.02
C SER A 12 34.10 0.39 -0.67
N ILE A 13 35.06 1.30 -0.81
CA ILE A 13 34.90 2.49 -1.63
C ILE A 13 35.40 2.17 -3.03
N VAL A 14 34.52 2.34 -4.01
CA VAL A 14 34.83 2.17 -5.42
C VAL A 14 34.62 3.46 -6.18
N TRP A 15 35.44 3.67 -7.18
CA TRP A 15 35.28 4.72 -8.17
C TRP A 15 35.09 4.07 -9.53
N CYS A 16 34.19 4.63 -10.34
CA CYS A 16 33.95 4.16 -11.69
C CYS A 16 33.67 5.31 -12.66
N ARG A 17 34.02 5.08 -13.92
CA ARG A 17 33.67 5.94 -15.05
C ARG A 17 32.70 5.19 -15.95
N THR A 18 31.55 5.78 -16.19
CA THR A 18 30.53 5.25 -17.11
C THR A 18 30.95 5.43 -18.57
N CYS A 19 30.29 4.73 -19.48
CA CYS A 19 30.44 4.92 -20.93
C CYS A 19 30.10 6.33 -21.42
N TYR A 20 29.45 7.18 -20.60
CA TYR A 20 29.19 8.59 -20.87
C TYR A 20 30.23 9.52 -20.24
N ASN A 21 31.37 9.00 -19.77
CA ASN A 21 32.40 9.72 -19.01
C ASN A 21 31.91 10.37 -17.70
N ALA A 22 30.72 9.99 -17.20
CA ALA A 22 30.30 10.38 -15.86
C ALA A 22 31.08 9.56 -14.83
N GLU A 23 31.63 10.23 -13.82
CA GLU A 23 32.39 9.62 -12.73
C GLU A 23 31.52 9.49 -11.48
N VAL A 24 31.57 8.32 -10.85
CA VAL A 24 30.81 8.01 -9.65
C VAL A 24 31.75 7.35 -8.64
N GLU A 25 31.73 7.86 -7.41
CA GLU A 25 32.41 7.26 -6.28
C GLU A 25 31.39 6.96 -5.17
N GLY A 26 31.50 5.79 -4.55
CA GLY A 26 30.58 5.38 -3.51
C GLY A 26 31.00 4.14 -2.74
N GLU A 27 30.32 3.93 -1.63
CA GLU A 27 30.45 2.75 -0.78
C GLU A 27 29.61 1.60 -1.35
N VAL A 28 30.20 0.42 -1.52
CA VAL A 28 29.51 -0.78 -2.03
C VAL A 28 28.50 -1.26 -1.01
N LEU A 29 27.22 -1.25 -1.38
CA LEU A 29 26.14 -1.84 -0.58
C LEU A 29 25.91 -3.30 -0.92
N ALA A 30 25.96 -3.64 -2.21
CA ALA A 30 25.76 -4.99 -2.71
C ALA A 30 26.28 -5.11 -4.14
N PHE A 31 26.59 -6.34 -4.54
CA PHE A 31 26.92 -6.69 -5.92
C PHE A 31 26.09 -7.91 -6.34
N GLU A 32 25.41 -7.80 -7.47
CA GLU A 32 24.67 -8.89 -8.08
C GLU A 32 25.46 -9.39 -9.31
N PRO A 33 26.09 -10.58 -9.23
CA PRO A 33 27.02 -11.03 -10.26
C PRO A 33 26.38 -11.37 -11.61
N GLN A 34 25.14 -11.86 -11.66
CA GLN A 34 24.53 -12.36 -12.89
C GLN A 34 24.27 -11.24 -13.90
N ASN A 35 23.67 -10.13 -13.45
CA ASN A 35 23.39 -8.95 -14.25
C ASN A 35 24.50 -7.90 -14.15
N LYS A 36 25.56 -8.19 -13.38
CA LYS A 36 26.71 -7.31 -13.13
C LYS A 36 26.26 -5.94 -12.62
N ILE A 37 25.33 -5.95 -11.65
CA ILE A 37 24.83 -4.71 -11.05
C ILE A 37 25.56 -4.46 -9.74
N LEU A 38 26.27 -3.34 -9.67
CA LEU A 38 26.92 -2.84 -8.47
C LEU A 38 26.06 -1.75 -7.83
N ILE A 39 25.69 -1.93 -6.58
CA ILE A 39 24.85 -0.98 -5.84
C ILE A 39 25.75 -0.15 -4.94
N LEU A 40 25.75 1.16 -5.16
CA LEU A 40 26.60 2.13 -4.46
C LEU A 40 25.78 3.08 -3.62
N LYS A 41 26.28 3.38 -2.43
CA LYS A 41 25.87 4.51 -1.61
C LYS A 41 26.81 5.68 -1.87
N CYS A 42 26.27 6.74 -2.46
CA CYS A 42 26.98 7.95 -2.81
C CYS A 42 26.56 9.09 -1.89
N SER A 43 27.39 10.13 -1.79
CA SER A 43 27.00 11.38 -1.14
C SER A 43 25.75 11.95 -1.79
N SER A 44 24.86 12.55 -0.99
CA SER A 44 23.62 13.11 -1.49
C SER A 44 23.85 14.24 -2.50
N THR A 45 23.21 14.15 -3.67
CA THR A 45 23.26 15.18 -4.72
C THR A 45 22.68 16.52 -4.23
N ASN A 46 21.79 16.50 -3.23
CA ASN A 46 21.23 17.71 -2.64
C ASN A 46 22.11 18.35 -1.55
N GLY A 47 23.27 17.75 -1.23
CA GLY A 47 24.21 18.25 -0.23
C GLY A 47 23.84 18.01 1.23
N ASP A 48 22.70 17.38 1.53
CA ASP A 48 22.33 17.04 2.91
C ASP A 48 23.21 15.88 3.44
N PRO A 49 24.03 16.11 4.48
CA PRO A 49 24.93 15.09 5.02
C PRO A 49 24.20 13.95 5.75
N LYS A 50 22.90 14.08 6.01
CA LYS A 50 22.08 13.02 6.63
C LYS A 50 21.50 12.05 5.62
N LEU A 51 21.55 12.40 4.34
CA LEU A 51 21.00 11.61 3.25
C LEU A 51 22.13 11.02 2.41
N ASN A 52 21.80 9.97 1.66
CA ASN A 52 22.71 9.35 0.71
C ASN A 52 21.91 8.96 -0.53
N ASP A 53 22.56 9.05 -1.68
CA ASP A 53 21.99 8.56 -2.93
C ASP A 53 22.36 7.08 -3.11
N VAL A 54 21.40 6.28 -3.56
CA VAL A 54 21.65 4.87 -3.91
C VAL A 54 21.65 4.73 -5.41
N GLN A 55 22.81 4.39 -5.97
CA GLN A 55 23.00 4.23 -7.41
C GLN A 55 23.16 2.76 -7.79
N PHE A 56 22.46 2.35 -8.85
CA PHE A 56 22.53 1.01 -9.41
C PHE A 56 23.35 1.07 -10.71
N MET A 57 24.56 0.55 -10.65
CA MET A 57 25.53 0.62 -11.73
C MET A 57 25.57 -0.69 -12.50
N ASN A 58 25.17 -0.66 -13.77
CA ASN A 58 25.41 -1.80 -14.66
C ASN A 58 26.87 -1.75 -15.12
N LEU A 59 27.70 -2.67 -14.61
CA LEU A 59 29.13 -2.72 -14.91
C LEU A 59 29.41 -3.01 -16.39
N SER A 60 28.44 -3.50 -17.16
CA SER A 60 28.56 -3.64 -18.62
C SER A 60 28.61 -2.29 -19.34
N LEU A 61 28.17 -1.21 -18.68
CA LEU A 61 28.16 0.17 -19.18
C LEU A 61 29.18 1.05 -18.46
N VAL A 62 30.13 0.44 -17.75
CA VAL A 62 31.23 1.10 -17.06
C VAL A 62 32.50 0.88 -17.88
N SER A 63 33.16 1.98 -18.26
CA SER A 63 34.40 1.95 -19.04
C SER A 63 35.63 1.72 -18.15
N GLU A 64 35.58 2.17 -16.90
CA GLU A 64 36.69 2.04 -15.95
C GLU A 64 36.17 1.86 -14.52
N LEU A 65 36.81 0.99 -13.74
CA LEU A 65 36.42 0.69 -12.37
C LEU A 65 37.67 0.46 -11.51
N GLN A 66 37.70 1.09 -10.34
CA GLN A 66 38.81 0.99 -9.39
C GLN A 66 38.28 0.88 -7.96
N VAL A 67 38.81 -0.08 -7.19
CA VAL A 67 38.58 -0.16 -5.74
C VAL A 67 39.57 0.76 -5.04
N LYS A 68 39.07 1.85 -4.45
CA LYS A 68 39.91 2.86 -3.75
C LYS A 68 40.20 2.46 -2.32
N LYS A 69 39.28 1.74 -1.67
CA LYS A 69 39.41 1.27 -0.29
C LYS A 69 38.66 -0.03 -0.13
N GLU A 70 39.31 -1.05 0.40
CA GLU A 70 38.63 -2.29 0.80
C GLU A 70 37.76 -2.07 2.05
N GLY A 71 36.55 -2.64 2.02
CA GLY A 71 35.60 -2.61 3.11
C GLY A 71 36.00 -3.53 4.27
N ASN A 72 35.53 -3.22 5.47
CA ASN A 72 35.69 -4.11 6.61
C ASN A 72 34.54 -5.15 6.61
N VAL A 73 34.85 -6.41 6.91
CA VAL A 73 33.92 -7.56 6.80
C VAL A 73 32.82 -7.55 7.88
N TYR A 74 32.87 -6.61 8.83
CA TYR A 74 31.85 -6.46 9.87
C TYR A 74 30.63 -5.70 9.33
N TYR A 75 29.65 -6.43 8.80
CA TYR A 75 28.32 -5.91 8.54
C TYR A 75 27.36 -6.29 9.67
N GLU A 76 26.53 -5.35 10.09
CA GLU A 76 25.39 -5.65 10.96
C GLU A 76 24.37 -6.45 10.14
N LEU A 77 23.95 -7.61 10.66
CA LEU A 77 22.92 -8.41 10.01
C LEU A 77 21.63 -7.58 9.92
N PRO A 78 20.96 -7.55 8.75
CA PRO A 78 19.67 -6.89 8.64
C PRO A 78 18.71 -7.39 9.72
N GLN A 79 17.97 -6.46 10.33
CA GLN A 79 16.94 -6.84 11.29
C GLN A 79 15.94 -7.80 10.65
N ASN A 80 15.57 -8.84 11.41
CA ASN A 80 14.57 -9.79 10.96
C ASN A 80 13.24 -9.08 10.68
N ILE A 81 12.67 -9.37 9.50
CA ILE A 81 11.38 -8.84 9.10
C ILE A 81 10.28 -9.54 9.90
N ASN A 82 9.36 -8.76 10.47
CA ASN A 82 8.19 -9.31 11.16
C ASN A 82 7.15 -9.80 10.13
N LEU A 83 7.26 -11.06 9.75
CA LEU A 83 6.36 -11.71 8.78
C LEU A 83 4.89 -11.71 9.24
N GLN A 84 4.63 -11.77 10.54
CA GLN A 84 3.26 -11.71 11.07
C GLN A 84 2.61 -10.35 10.77
N ARG A 85 3.32 -9.24 10.98
CA ARG A 85 2.83 -7.90 10.65
C ARG A 85 2.57 -7.74 9.16
N LEU A 86 3.44 -8.30 8.31
CA LEU A 86 3.25 -8.29 6.86
C LEU A 86 1.99 -9.08 6.45
N ASN A 87 1.83 -10.29 6.96
CA ASN A 87 0.65 -11.10 6.68
C ASN A 87 -0.66 -10.42 7.12
N THR A 88 -0.67 -9.76 8.28
CA THR A 88 -1.82 -8.96 8.73
C THR A 88 -2.11 -7.82 7.76
N ARG A 89 -1.10 -7.08 7.28
CA ARG A 89 -1.31 -6.03 6.29
C ARG A 89 -1.90 -6.57 4.99
N VAL A 90 -1.40 -7.70 4.50
CA VAL A 90 -1.92 -8.35 3.29
C VAL A 90 -3.38 -8.74 3.48
N ARG A 91 -3.73 -9.42 4.59
CA ARG A 91 -5.12 -9.79 4.89
C ARG A 91 -6.05 -8.57 4.95
N ASN A 92 -5.64 -7.52 5.66
CA ASN A 92 -6.43 -6.29 5.79
C ASN A 92 -6.67 -5.62 4.42
N GLN A 93 -5.66 -5.58 3.56
CA GLN A 93 -5.77 -5.01 2.21
C GLN A 93 -6.69 -5.84 1.30
N VAL A 94 -6.62 -7.18 1.39
CA VAL A 94 -7.51 -8.07 0.64
C VAL A 94 -8.95 -7.89 1.10
N GLU A 95 -9.20 -7.85 2.40
CA GLU A 95 -10.54 -7.64 2.95
C GLU A 95 -11.11 -6.27 2.61
N GLU A 96 -10.28 -5.22 2.65
CA GLU A 96 -10.69 -3.87 2.27
C GLU A 96 -11.12 -3.81 0.80
N LYS A 97 -10.32 -4.38 -0.11
CA LYS A 97 -10.68 -4.47 -1.53
C LYS A 97 -11.92 -5.31 -1.76
N ARG A 98 -12.11 -6.40 -1.03
CA ARG A 98 -13.33 -7.21 -1.11
C ARG A 98 -14.57 -6.42 -0.69
N ARG A 99 -14.50 -5.66 0.41
CA ARG A 99 -15.61 -4.78 0.85
C ARG A 99 -15.93 -3.71 -0.19
N MET A 100 -14.90 -3.12 -0.79
CA MET A 100 -15.04 -2.12 -1.85
C MET A 100 -15.75 -2.67 -3.10
N LEU A 101 -15.34 -3.85 -3.57
CA LEU A 101 -16.00 -4.52 -4.70
C LEU A 101 -17.48 -4.85 -4.40
N GLN A 102 -17.76 -5.31 -3.18
CA GLN A 102 -19.14 -5.56 -2.76
C GLN A 102 -19.95 -4.26 -2.75
N ALA A 103 -19.42 -3.15 -2.27
CA ALA A 103 -20.10 -1.87 -2.25
C ALA A 103 -20.57 -1.44 -3.65
N ILE A 104 -19.73 -1.60 -4.67
CA ILE A 104 -20.01 -1.17 -6.05
C ILE A 104 -21.00 -2.12 -6.76
N SER A 105 -21.14 -3.37 -6.30
CA SER A 105 -21.94 -4.41 -6.98
C SER A 105 -23.43 -4.10 -7.15
N ALA A 106 -24.01 -3.22 -6.32
CA ALA A 106 -25.44 -2.91 -6.35
C ALA A 106 -25.84 -1.81 -7.34
N ASN A 107 -24.88 -1.20 -8.07
CA ASN A 107 -25.11 -0.08 -9.00
C ASN A 107 -25.92 1.08 -8.37
N VAL A 108 -25.56 1.45 -7.13
CA VAL A 108 -26.22 2.49 -6.31
C VAL A 108 -25.36 3.75 -6.21
N SER A 109 -25.91 4.82 -5.63
CA SER A 109 -25.21 6.08 -5.39
C SER A 109 -23.92 5.90 -4.56
N SER A 110 -22.96 6.82 -4.73
CA SER A 110 -21.73 6.83 -3.94
C SER A 110 -22.00 6.85 -2.44
N GLU A 111 -23.05 7.57 -2.01
CA GLU A 111 -23.53 7.61 -0.62
C GLU A 111 -23.89 6.21 -0.09
N GLY A 112 -24.67 5.43 -0.84
CA GLY A 112 -25.01 4.06 -0.47
C GLY A 112 -23.77 3.16 -0.39
N GLN A 113 -22.83 3.34 -1.32
CA GLN A 113 -21.57 2.59 -1.32
C GLN A 113 -20.72 2.91 -0.09
N THR A 114 -20.57 4.20 0.26
CA THR A 114 -19.80 4.63 1.45
C THR A 114 -20.47 4.18 2.76
N LEU A 115 -21.80 4.21 2.84
CA LEU A 115 -22.53 3.72 4.00
C LEU A 115 -22.35 2.20 4.15
N PHE A 116 -22.45 1.45 3.04
CA PHE A 116 -22.19 0.01 3.03
C PHE A 116 -20.79 -0.34 3.53
N ILE A 117 -19.76 0.39 3.06
CA ILE A 117 -18.38 0.19 3.50
C ILE A 117 -18.24 0.49 4.99
N THR A 118 -18.83 1.59 5.46
CA THR A 118 -18.80 2.00 6.88
C THR A 118 -19.42 0.92 7.77
N LEU A 119 -20.62 0.45 7.43
CA LEU A 119 -21.31 -0.61 8.16
C LEU A 119 -20.52 -1.91 8.13
N SER A 120 -19.99 -2.30 6.98
CA SER A 120 -19.19 -3.52 6.82
C SER A 120 -17.88 -3.47 7.63
N LYS A 121 -17.25 -2.29 7.75
CA LYS A 121 -16.05 -2.06 8.57
C LYS A 121 -16.36 -2.08 10.07
N MET A 122 -17.49 -1.52 10.49
CA MET A 122 -17.84 -1.41 11.92
C MET A 122 -18.39 -2.71 12.50
N LEU A 123 -19.20 -3.44 11.74
CA LEU A 123 -19.96 -4.58 12.24
C LEU A 123 -19.22 -5.90 12.11
N ASN A 124 -18.24 -5.99 11.20
CA ASN A 124 -17.47 -7.21 10.86
C ASN A 124 -18.33 -8.46 10.54
N VAL A 125 -19.66 -8.34 10.44
CA VAL A 125 -20.60 -9.47 10.29
C VAL A 125 -21.81 -9.06 9.42
N ASN A 126 -22.19 -9.94 8.49
CA ASN A 126 -23.45 -10.01 7.74
C ASN A 126 -24.08 -8.68 7.27
N VAL A 127 -23.30 -7.85 6.57
CA VAL A 127 -23.80 -6.74 5.75
C VAL A 127 -23.78 -7.18 4.29
N ARG A 128 -24.92 -7.08 3.59
CA ARG A 128 -25.03 -7.46 2.18
C ARG A 128 -26.02 -6.59 1.44
N TRP A 129 -25.86 -6.52 0.13
CA TRP A 129 -26.88 -5.93 -0.74
C TRP A 129 -28.04 -6.89 -0.97
N ARG A 130 -29.24 -6.33 -1.10
CA ARG A 130 -30.40 -6.96 -1.72
C ARG A 130 -31.01 -5.94 -2.66
N ASN A 131 -30.79 -6.11 -3.95
CA ASN A 131 -31.04 -5.06 -4.94
C ASN A 131 -30.28 -3.79 -4.49
N SER A 132 -30.98 -2.67 -4.30
CA SER A 132 -30.42 -1.41 -3.80
C SER A 132 -30.45 -1.27 -2.28
N ASP A 133 -30.99 -2.24 -1.53
CA ASP A 133 -31.10 -2.16 -0.06
C ASP A 133 -29.87 -2.76 0.64
N ILE A 134 -29.38 -2.08 1.69
CA ILE A 134 -28.38 -2.63 2.61
C ILE A 134 -29.11 -3.47 3.66
N ILE A 135 -28.75 -4.75 3.75
CA ILE A 135 -29.31 -5.70 4.71
C ILE A 135 -28.27 -6.00 5.77
N VAL A 136 -28.63 -5.78 7.03
CA VAL A 136 -27.79 -6.05 8.20
C VAL A 136 -28.43 -7.17 9.03
N TRP A 137 -27.58 -8.06 9.57
CA TRP A 137 -27.96 -9.19 10.44
C TRP A 137 -29.16 -9.98 9.92
N ASN A 138 -29.00 -10.67 8.78
CA ASN A 138 -30.04 -11.57 8.25
C ASN A 138 -31.45 -10.95 8.20
N GLN A 139 -31.55 -9.68 7.77
CA GLN A 139 -32.79 -8.93 7.58
C GLN A 139 -33.39 -8.26 8.82
N GLU A 140 -32.70 -8.21 9.96
CA GLU A 140 -33.17 -7.46 11.13
C GLU A 140 -33.23 -5.94 10.89
N VAL A 141 -32.29 -5.42 10.09
CA VAL A 141 -32.27 -4.01 9.69
C VAL A 141 -32.07 -3.90 8.18
N ILE A 142 -32.88 -3.05 7.56
CA ILE A 142 -32.90 -2.78 6.12
C ILE A 142 -32.73 -1.28 5.93
N ILE A 143 -31.77 -0.85 5.11
CA ILE A 143 -31.56 0.55 4.78
C ILE A 143 -31.76 0.71 3.27
N SER A 144 -32.81 1.44 2.89
CA SER A 144 -33.13 1.68 1.48
C SER A 144 -32.59 3.04 1.01
N PRO A 145 -32.41 3.24 -0.31
CA PRO A 145 -32.23 4.57 -0.88
C PRO A 145 -33.34 5.54 -0.44
N PRO A 146 -33.07 6.84 -0.27
CA PRO A 146 -31.78 7.53 -0.40
C PRO A 146 -30.82 7.41 0.80
N TYR A 147 -30.92 6.33 1.58
CA TYR A 147 -30.01 5.96 2.68
C TYR A 147 -29.97 6.94 3.86
N GLN A 148 -31.07 7.67 4.06
CA GLN A 148 -31.25 8.57 5.20
C GLN A 148 -31.77 7.80 6.43
N LEU A 149 -31.76 8.46 7.59
CA LEU A 149 -32.25 7.88 8.86
C LEU A 149 -33.70 7.39 8.76
N GLU A 150 -34.54 8.11 8.05
CA GLU A 150 -35.94 7.75 7.78
C GLU A 150 -36.10 6.52 6.87
N ASN A 151 -35.06 6.13 6.13
CA ASN A 151 -35.08 4.97 5.24
C ASN A 151 -34.55 3.70 5.92
N VAL A 152 -34.23 3.77 7.22
CA VAL A 152 -33.84 2.61 8.03
C VAL A 152 -35.10 1.94 8.58
N ARG A 153 -35.30 0.66 8.26
CA ARG A 153 -36.41 -0.17 8.72
C ARG A 153 -35.92 -1.34 9.56
N GLY A 154 -36.62 -1.64 10.64
CA GLY A 154 -36.31 -2.77 11.53
C GLY A 154 -37.14 -2.72 12.80
N ASN A 155 -36.87 -3.64 13.73
CA ASN A 155 -37.58 -3.67 15.01
C ASN A 155 -37.09 -2.52 15.92
N ALA A 156 -37.94 -1.51 16.15
CA ALA A 156 -37.63 -0.34 16.99
C ALA A 156 -37.21 -0.69 18.43
N ASN A 157 -37.65 -1.85 18.94
CA ASN A 157 -37.28 -2.34 20.27
C ASN A 157 -35.95 -3.09 20.28
N SER A 158 -35.39 -3.46 19.12
CA SER A 158 -34.10 -4.13 19.02
C SER A 158 -32.95 -3.17 19.31
N ASN A 159 -32.03 -3.62 20.18
CA ASN A 159 -30.76 -2.92 20.41
C ASN A 159 -29.93 -2.81 19.13
N GLY A 160 -30.03 -3.82 18.24
CA GLY A 160 -29.37 -3.79 16.95
C GLY A 160 -29.87 -2.64 16.09
N TYR A 161 -31.19 -2.49 15.93
CA TYR A 161 -31.78 -1.39 15.17
C TYR A 161 -31.34 -0.02 15.68
N LYS A 162 -31.39 0.19 17.02
CA LYS A 162 -30.92 1.44 17.67
C LYS A 162 -29.42 1.69 17.48
N TYR A 163 -28.61 0.64 17.37
CA TYR A 163 -27.19 0.76 17.08
C TYR A 163 -26.96 1.19 15.63
N ILE A 164 -27.65 0.56 14.67
CA ILE A 164 -27.53 0.92 13.25
C ILE A 164 -27.98 2.35 12.99
N LEU A 165 -29.07 2.81 13.61
CA LEU A 165 -29.47 4.22 13.53
C LEU A 165 -28.36 5.19 13.95
N ARG A 166 -27.68 4.92 15.06
CA ARG A 166 -26.54 5.74 15.53
C ARG A 166 -25.36 5.71 14.57
N VAL A 167 -25.08 4.56 13.94
CA VAL A 167 -24.01 4.45 12.94
C VAL A 167 -24.35 5.22 11.67
N VAL A 168 -25.59 5.13 11.19
CA VAL A 168 -26.07 5.89 10.02
C VAL A 168 -26.04 7.39 10.33
N GLU A 169 -26.54 7.80 11.49
CA GLU A 169 -26.53 9.20 11.92
C GLU A 169 -25.12 9.77 11.95
N LYS A 170 -24.19 9.06 12.59
CA LYS A 170 -22.78 9.47 12.61
C LYS A 170 -22.18 9.54 11.21
N HIS A 171 -22.48 8.56 10.35
CA HIS A 171 -21.97 8.57 8.98
C HIS A 171 -22.43 9.80 8.19
N LEU A 172 -23.71 10.17 8.30
CA LEU A 172 -24.27 11.35 7.64
C LEU A 172 -23.66 12.65 8.19
N GLN A 173 -23.44 12.73 9.51
CA GLN A 173 -22.72 13.85 10.13
C GLN A 173 -21.29 13.97 9.60
N ASP A 174 -20.54 12.86 9.57
CA ASP A 174 -19.15 12.84 9.08
C ASP A 174 -19.07 13.26 7.60
N LEU A 175 -20.03 12.86 6.76
CA LEU A 175 -20.13 13.30 5.35
C LEU A 175 -20.38 14.81 5.23
N SER A 176 -21.24 15.36 6.09
CA SER A 176 -21.54 16.81 6.09
C SER A 176 -20.35 17.68 6.50
N LEU A 177 -19.50 17.16 7.39
CA LEU A 177 -18.32 17.86 7.91
C LEU A 177 -17.10 17.71 7.00
N ASN A 178 -17.04 16.64 6.20
CA ASN A 178 -15.85 16.32 5.42
C ASN A 178 -16.21 15.75 4.03
N PRO A 179 -16.65 16.59 3.07
CA PRO A 179 -17.13 16.14 1.76
C PRO A 179 -16.04 15.51 0.86
N GLN A 180 -14.76 15.52 1.28
CA GLN A 180 -13.61 15.06 0.50
C GLN A 180 -13.24 13.58 0.74
N THR A 181 -13.89 12.84 1.65
CA THR A 181 -13.58 11.42 1.92
C THR A 181 -14.26 10.41 1.01
N THR A 182 -14.94 10.86 -0.05
CA THR A 182 -15.43 9.95 -1.09
C THR A 182 -14.24 9.40 -1.88
N THR A 183 -13.74 8.23 -1.46
CA THR A 183 -12.89 7.42 -2.33
C THR A 183 -13.79 6.93 -3.46
N VAL A 184 -13.90 7.75 -4.52
CA VAL A 184 -14.64 7.38 -5.74
C VAL A 184 -13.87 6.27 -6.41
N VAL A 185 -14.34 5.04 -6.24
CA VAL A 185 -13.84 3.90 -6.99
C VAL A 185 -14.63 3.90 -8.27
N GLN A 186 -14.17 4.69 -9.25
CA GLN A 186 -14.72 4.63 -10.59
C GLN A 186 -14.44 3.23 -11.16
N PRO A 187 -15.43 2.55 -11.75
CA PRO A 187 -15.15 1.38 -12.56
C PRO A 187 -14.24 1.82 -13.71
N ASN A 188 -13.07 1.20 -13.82
CA ASN A 188 -12.18 1.37 -14.97
C ASN A 188 -12.92 0.85 -16.22
N ASN A 189 -13.62 1.74 -16.92
CA ASN A 189 -14.06 1.50 -18.28
C ASN A 189 -12.84 1.56 -19.19
N ARG A 190 -12.06 0.48 -19.24
CA ARG A 190 -11.24 0.19 -20.41
C ARG A 190 -12.16 -0.33 -21.49
N SER A 191 -12.73 0.57 -22.26
CA SER A 191 -13.24 0.26 -23.60
C SER A 191 -12.05 -0.18 -24.44
N SER A 192 -12.04 -1.45 -24.82
CA SER A 192 -11.20 -1.97 -25.89
C SER A 192 -11.60 -1.27 -27.19
N GLN A 193 -10.71 -0.43 -27.71
CA GLN A 193 -10.59 -0.16 -29.14
C GLN A 193 -9.27 -0.75 -29.62
#